data_AF-R8NI40-F1
#
_entry.id   AF-R8NI40-F1
#
_cell.length_a   1.000
_cell.length_b   1.000
_cell.length_c   1.000
_cell.angle_alpha   90.00
_cell.angle_beta   90.00
_cell.angle_gamma   90.00
#
_symmetry.space_group_name_H-M   'P 1'
#
loop_
_entity.id
_entity.type
_entity.pdbx_description
1 polymer ?
#
loop_
_entity_poly.entity_id
_entity_poly.type
_entity_poly.pdbx_seq_one_letter_code
_entity_poly.pdbx_strand_id
1 'polypeptide(L)'
;MKNKKCMLKKITITFIIMWNCFTLNLPTAHADTKIESIVDIGENGQNAKVYNNFSTLFDEQTKIKTSLLVSIIDDPYINKQIAVIKTDGSNISANKSVEGLTHEYGHEAGYMSSVLKWASSYNIGMELTNENSQFYKVSPINTIDTKTITSSIGYNIGGEIKVSDKADGGGVALK
;
A
#
# COMPACT_ATOMS: atom_id res chain seq x y z
N MET A 1 -44.04 -17.85 63.63
CA MET A 1 -44.66 -16.54 63.88
C MET A 1 -43.61 -15.54 64.39
N LYS A 2 -43.11 -14.66 63.51
CA LYS A 2 -42.80 -13.22 63.74
C LYS A 2 -41.87 -12.68 62.65
N ASN A 3 -42.49 -11.91 61.75
CA ASN A 3 -41.84 -10.98 60.81
C ASN A 3 -41.07 -9.90 61.56
N LYS A 4 -39.90 -9.49 61.03
CA LYS A 4 -39.42 -8.09 61.13
C LYS A 4 -38.74 -7.68 59.83
N LYS A 5 -39.38 -6.75 59.11
CA LYS A 5 -38.81 -5.91 58.05
C LYS A 5 -37.91 -4.84 58.69
N CYS A 6 -36.77 -4.51 58.06
CA CYS A 6 -36.00 -3.24 58.08
C CYS A 6 -34.56 -3.57 57.66
N MET A 7 -33.83 -2.90 56.78
CA MET A 7 -33.98 -1.66 56.02
C MET A 7 -33.10 -1.81 54.76
N LEU A 8 -33.58 -1.41 53.58
CA LEU A 8 -32.70 -1.13 52.45
C LEU A 8 -31.89 0.13 52.77
N LYS A 9 -30.57 -0.03 52.99
CA LYS A 9 -29.63 1.09 52.93
C LYS A 9 -29.19 1.26 51.47
N LYS A 10 -29.52 2.42 50.91
CA LYS A 10 -29.09 2.91 49.60
C LYS A 10 -27.56 2.96 49.56
N ILE A 11 -26.94 2.12 48.74
CA ILE A 11 -25.53 2.27 48.34
C ILE A 11 -25.56 3.02 47.02
N THR A 12 -25.30 4.32 47.09
CA THR A 12 -25.06 5.17 45.92
C THR A 12 -23.69 4.77 45.37
N ILE A 13 -23.67 3.95 44.31
CA ILE A 13 -22.44 3.65 43.58
C ILE A 13 -22.22 4.79 42.59
N THR A 14 -21.34 5.71 42.95
CA THR A 14 -20.82 6.73 42.03
C THR A 14 -19.89 6.04 41.04
N PHE A 15 -20.37 5.81 39.81
CA PHE A 15 -19.50 5.38 38.70
C PHE A 15 -18.63 6.57 38.29
N ILE A 16 -17.38 6.60 38.73
CA ILE A 16 -16.34 7.41 38.10
C ILE A 16 -16.00 6.70 36.80
N ILE A 17 -16.54 7.19 35.68
CA ILE A 17 -16.13 6.79 34.34
C ILE A 17 -14.70 7.33 34.16
N MET A 18 -13.72 6.50 34.49
CA MET A 18 -12.32 6.78 34.23
C MET A 18 -12.10 6.62 32.73
N TRP A 19 -12.28 7.72 32.01
CA TRP A 19 -12.00 7.88 30.60
C TRP A 19 -10.48 7.73 30.40
N ASN A 20 -10.01 6.49 30.27
CA ASN A 20 -8.71 6.25 29.69
C ASN A 20 -8.85 6.64 28.22
N CYS A 21 -8.36 7.83 27.88
CA CYS A 21 -8.08 8.17 26.50
C CYS A 21 -7.12 7.09 25.97
N PHE A 22 -7.65 6.16 25.18
CA PHE A 22 -6.82 5.41 24.25
C PHE A 22 -6.18 6.45 23.33
N THR A 23 -4.93 6.82 23.63
CA THR A 23 -4.09 7.51 22.66
C THR A 23 -3.85 6.51 21.55
N LEU A 24 -4.68 6.59 20.50
CA LEU A 24 -4.40 5.97 19.22
C LEU A 24 -3.05 6.54 18.76
N ASN A 25 -1.98 5.79 18.99
CA ASN A 25 -0.70 5.99 18.32
C ASN A 25 -0.95 5.61 16.85
N LEU A 26 -1.55 6.53 16.09
CA LEU A 26 -1.58 6.43 14.64
C LEU A 26 -0.13 6.57 14.18
N PRO A 27 0.47 5.55 13.54
CA PRO A 27 1.77 5.74 12.92
C PRO A 27 1.63 6.84 11.86
N THR A 28 2.31 7.97 12.08
CA THR A 28 2.46 9.01 11.06
C THR A 28 3.62 8.61 10.17
N ALA A 29 3.32 8.01 9.03
CA ALA A 29 4.31 7.79 7.99
C ALA A 29 4.39 9.05 7.11
N HIS A 30 5.60 9.56 6.87
CA HIS A 30 5.84 10.72 6.00
C HIS A 30 6.47 10.26 4.69
N ALA A 31 5.92 10.71 3.56
CA ALA A 31 6.43 10.37 2.24
C ALA A 31 7.55 11.33 1.84
N ASP A 32 8.70 10.78 1.45
CA ASP A 32 9.76 11.54 0.79
C ASP A 32 9.43 11.63 -0.72
N THR A 33 9.30 12.85 -1.23
CA THR A 33 8.87 13.11 -2.61
C THR A 33 9.97 13.84 -3.37
N LYS A 34 10.36 13.28 -4.51
CA LYS A 34 11.40 13.79 -5.39
C LYS A 34 10.85 13.96 -6.80
N ILE A 35 11.09 15.12 -7.40
CA ILE A 35 10.84 15.35 -8.82
C ILE A 35 12.04 14.77 -9.58
N GLU A 36 11.80 13.75 -10.39
CA GLU A 36 12.88 12.97 -11.00
C GLU A 36 13.36 13.57 -12.31
N SER A 37 12.45 14.01 -13.19
CA SER A 37 12.81 14.54 -14.51
C SER A 37 11.59 15.02 -15.30
N ILE A 38 11.88 15.85 -16.31
CA ILE A 38 10.96 16.15 -17.41
C ILE A 38 11.54 15.48 -18.66
N VAL A 39 10.72 14.67 -19.35
CA VAL A 39 11.10 13.99 -20.59
C VAL A 39 10.29 14.58 -21.74
N ASP A 40 10.96 15.04 -22.79
CA ASP A 40 10.31 15.43 -24.04
C ASP A 40 10.03 14.16 -24.85
N ILE A 41 8.75 13.93 -25.18
CA ILE A 41 8.30 12.79 -25.99
C ILE A 41 7.77 13.25 -27.34
N GLY A 42 7.88 14.54 -27.66
CA GLY A 42 7.46 15.11 -28.93
C GLY A 42 8.23 14.54 -30.12
N GLU A 43 7.50 13.97 -31.08
CA GLU A 43 8.05 13.56 -32.38
C GLU A 43 7.40 14.37 -33.52
N ASN A 44 8.13 14.57 -34.63
CA ASN A 44 7.61 15.22 -35.84
C ASN A 44 6.97 16.63 -35.61
N GLY A 45 7.54 17.42 -34.70
CA GLY A 45 7.07 18.78 -34.39
C GLY A 45 5.92 18.86 -33.40
N GLN A 46 5.52 17.74 -32.81
CA GLN A 46 4.57 17.69 -31.71
C GLN A 46 5.26 18.09 -30.40
N ASN A 47 4.57 18.81 -29.52
CA ASN A 47 5.07 19.18 -28.19
C ASN A 47 4.30 18.37 -27.14
N ALA A 48 4.91 17.30 -26.63
CA ALA A 48 4.34 16.51 -25.56
C ALA A 48 5.43 16.17 -24.55
N LYS A 49 5.10 16.23 -23.26
CA LYS A 49 6.06 16.10 -22.16
C LYS A 49 5.58 15.11 -21.12
N VAL A 50 6.54 14.50 -20.43
CA VAL A 50 6.28 13.62 -19.29
C VAL A 50 6.97 14.18 -18.07
N TYR A 51 6.22 14.33 -16.99
CA TYR A 51 6.70 14.77 -15.69
C TYR A 51 6.74 13.60 -14.72
N ASN A 52 7.94 13.20 -14.32
CA ASN A 52 8.17 12.07 -13.43
C ASN A 52 8.31 12.54 -11.98
N ASN A 53 7.44 12.02 -11.12
CA ASN A 53 7.46 12.26 -9.68
C ASN A 53 7.61 10.93 -8.96
N PHE A 54 8.59 10.84 -8.08
CA PHE A 54 8.83 9.66 -7.27
C PHE A 54 8.51 9.96 -5.82
N SER A 55 7.75 9.09 -5.18
CA SER A 55 7.41 9.20 -3.77
C SER A 55 7.68 7.88 -3.06
N THR A 56 8.39 7.93 -1.94
CA THR A 56 8.66 6.77 -1.10
C THR A 56 8.19 7.00 0.31
N LEU A 57 7.44 6.03 0.84
CA LEU A 57 6.95 5.97 2.20
C LEU A 57 7.50 4.70 2.84
N PHE A 58 8.06 4.82 4.04
CA PHE A 58 8.44 3.66 4.85
C PHE A 58 7.73 3.72 6.21
N ASP A 59 7.04 2.63 6.54
CA ASP A 59 6.42 2.42 7.84
C ASP A 59 7.24 1.39 8.63
N GLU A 60 7.90 1.87 9.69
CA GLU A 60 8.77 1.07 10.55
C GLU A 60 8.03 -0.02 11.34
N GLN A 61 6.76 0.23 11.71
CA GLN A 61 5.98 -0.70 12.54
C GLN A 61 5.56 -1.92 11.74
N THR A 62 5.06 -1.68 10.53
CA THR A 62 4.61 -2.73 9.61
C THR A 62 5.76 -3.28 8.76
N LYS A 63 6.89 -2.57 8.70
CA LYS A 63 8.05 -2.84 7.84
C LYS A 63 7.65 -2.91 6.37
N ILE A 64 6.85 -1.92 5.95
CA ILE A 64 6.34 -1.78 4.59
C ILE A 64 6.97 -0.53 3.98
N LYS A 65 7.65 -0.72 2.84
CA LYS A 65 8.15 0.34 1.98
C LYS A 65 7.28 0.42 0.74
N THR A 66 6.61 1.55 0.54
CA THR A 66 5.83 1.83 -0.65
C THR A 66 6.52 2.93 -1.45
N SER A 67 6.95 2.60 -2.65
CA SER A 67 7.63 3.50 -3.57
C SER A 67 6.86 3.56 -4.89
N LEU A 68 6.39 4.76 -5.24
CA LEU A 68 5.55 5.03 -6.41
C LEU A 68 6.27 6.00 -7.34
N LEU A 69 6.34 5.63 -8.62
CA LEU A 69 6.65 6.57 -9.70
C LEU A 69 5.35 6.95 -10.41
N VAL A 70 5.09 8.25 -10.48
CA VAL A 70 3.95 8.86 -11.17
C VAL A 70 4.48 9.67 -12.34
N SER A 71 4.16 9.22 -13.55
CA SER A 71 4.50 9.88 -14.81
C SER A 71 3.26 10.58 -15.35
N ILE A 72 3.21 11.91 -15.22
CA ILE A 72 2.11 12.74 -15.73
C ILE A 72 2.43 13.12 -17.17
N ILE A 73 1.52 12.82 -18.08
CA ILE A 73 1.66 13.08 -19.52
C ILE A 73 0.94 14.39 -19.84
N ASP A 74 1.69 15.37 -20.31
CA ASP A 74 1.22 16.64 -20.84
C ASP A 74 1.23 16.56 -22.37
N ASP A 75 0.04 16.34 -22.94
CA ASP A 75 -0.16 16.17 -24.38
C ASP A 75 -1.27 17.13 -24.84
N PRO A 76 -0.94 18.15 -25.67
CA PRO A 76 -1.91 19.14 -26.14
C PRO A 76 -2.89 18.59 -27.18
N TYR A 77 -2.67 17.38 -27.70
CA TYR A 77 -3.51 16.73 -28.71
C TYR A 77 -4.62 15.87 -28.10
N ILE A 78 -4.75 15.84 -26.77
CA ILE A 78 -5.81 15.14 -26.05
C ILE A 78 -6.51 16.08 -25.06
N ASN A 79 -7.82 15.88 -24.89
CA ASN A 79 -8.63 16.64 -23.93
C ASN A 79 -8.72 15.99 -22.53
N LYS A 80 -7.84 15.04 -22.22
CA LYS A 80 -7.80 14.29 -20.96
C LYS A 80 -6.38 14.25 -20.44
N GLN A 81 -6.21 14.49 -19.14
CA GLN A 81 -4.93 14.29 -18.47
C GLN A 81 -4.72 12.81 -18.19
N ILE A 82 -3.54 12.30 -18.53
CA ILE A 82 -3.17 10.89 -18.32
C ILE A 82 -1.99 10.86 -17.36
N ALA A 83 -2.06 9.97 -16.38
CA ALA A 83 -0.94 9.64 -15.50
C ALA A 83 -0.71 8.13 -15.52
N VAL A 84 0.55 7.73 -15.61
CA VAL A 84 0.97 6.34 -15.43
C VAL A 84 1.57 6.21 -14.05
N ILE A 85 1.05 5.27 -13.25
CA ILE A 85 1.51 5.01 -11.90
C ILE A 85 2.10 3.61 -11.86
N LYS A 86 3.35 3.49 -11.39
CA LYS A 86 3.99 2.19 -11.15
C LYS A 86 4.63 2.15 -9.77
N THR A 87 4.71 0.96 -9.20
CA THR A 87 5.52 0.71 -8.00
C THR A 87 6.95 0.42 -8.40
N ASP A 88 7.92 1.20 -7.89
CA ASP A 88 9.34 0.98 -8.18
C ASP A 88 10.15 0.97 -6.87
N GLY A 89 10.68 -0.21 -6.51
CA GLY A 89 11.45 -0.38 -5.28
C GLY A 89 10.62 -0.50 -4.00
N SER A 90 9.34 -0.85 -4.12
CA SER A 90 8.45 -1.20 -2.99
C SER A 90 8.84 -2.55 -2.35
N ASN A 91 8.60 -2.71 -1.05
CA ASN A 91 8.89 -3.94 -0.31
C ASN A 91 7.88 -4.15 0.84
N ILE A 92 7.40 -5.39 1.00
CA ILE A 92 6.56 -5.80 2.13
C ILE A 92 7.29 -6.93 2.86
N SER A 93 7.68 -6.69 4.11
CA SER A 93 8.32 -7.70 4.95
C SER A 93 7.39 -8.91 5.17
N ALA A 94 7.94 -10.13 5.10
CA ALA A 94 7.21 -11.34 5.49
C ALA A 94 6.98 -11.44 7.01
N ASN A 95 7.65 -10.58 7.79
CA ASN A 95 7.66 -10.57 9.26
C ASN A 95 7.82 -11.98 9.86
N LYS A 96 8.67 -12.80 9.21
CA LYS A 96 8.90 -14.19 9.59
C LYS A 96 9.49 -14.25 11.00
N SER A 97 8.86 -15.00 11.89
CA SER A 97 9.37 -15.28 13.23
C SER A 97 9.28 -16.76 13.56
N VAL A 98 10.21 -17.23 14.38
CA VAL A 98 10.18 -18.56 15.00
C VAL A 98 10.14 -18.34 16.50
N GLU A 99 9.09 -18.82 17.15
CA GLU A 99 8.86 -18.66 18.58
C GLU A 99 8.81 -20.04 19.23
N GLY A 100 9.71 -20.30 20.18
CA GLY A 100 9.69 -21.52 20.97
C GLY A 100 8.50 -21.53 21.93
N LEU A 101 7.76 -22.63 22.01
CA LEU A 101 6.66 -22.77 22.97
C LEU A 101 7.19 -23.30 24.31
N THR A 102 6.89 -22.60 25.39
CA THR A 102 7.21 -23.03 26.76
C THR A 102 6.25 -24.11 27.21
N HIS A 103 6.79 -25.17 27.80
CA HIS A 103 6.02 -26.26 28.38
C HIS A 103 6.28 -26.33 29.90
N GLU A 104 5.31 -26.83 30.66
CA GLU A 104 5.37 -26.93 32.13
C GLU A 104 6.47 -27.88 32.65
N TYR A 105 7.10 -28.65 31.76
CA TYR A 105 8.10 -29.67 32.09
C TYR A 105 9.52 -29.13 32.41
N GLY A 106 9.69 -27.81 32.56
CA GLY A 106 10.97 -27.21 32.96
C GLY A 106 12.06 -27.20 31.89
N HIS A 107 11.71 -27.46 30.62
CA HIS A 107 12.62 -27.32 29.47
C HIS A 107 12.64 -25.88 28.93
N GLU A 108 13.74 -25.50 28.26
CA GLU A 108 13.83 -24.21 27.55
C GLU A 108 12.76 -24.10 26.46
N ALA A 109 12.28 -22.87 26.21
CA ALA A 109 11.28 -22.60 25.18
C ALA A 109 11.79 -23.04 23.80
N GLY A 110 10.97 -23.82 23.07
CA GLY A 110 11.35 -24.35 21.77
C GLY A 110 12.00 -25.73 21.77
N TYR A 111 12.27 -26.32 22.95
CA TYR A 111 12.81 -27.68 23.05
C TYR A 111 11.85 -28.75 22.51
N MET A 112 10.56 -28.68 22.87
CA MET A 112 9.56 -29.67 22.46
C MET A 112 8.77 -29.23 21.22
N SER A 113 8.53 -27.94 21.05
CA SER A 113 7.78 -27.42 19.91
C SER A 113 8.01 -25.92 19.71
N SER A 114 7.85 -25.48 18.47
CA SER A 114 7.98 -24.09 18.06
C SER A 114 6.89 -23.70 17.08
N VAL A 115 6.55 -22.42 17.02
CA VAL A 115 5.63 -21.84 16.05
C VAL A 115 6.41 -21.03 15.03
N LEU A 116 6.17 -21.31 13.75
CA LEU A 116 6.66 -20.50 12.63
C LEU A 116 5.53 -19.58 12.15
N LYS A 117 5.75 -18.27 12.24
CA LYS A 117 4.88 -17.26 11.63
C LYS A 117 5.52 -16.77 10.34
N TRP A 118 4.72 -16.65 9.28
CA TRP A 118 5.14 -16.16 7.98
C TRP A 118 3.94 -15.57 7.22
N ALA A 119 4.20 -14.68 6.26
CA ALA A 119 3.17 -14.10 5.41
C ALA A 119 2.67 -15.12 4.37
N SER A 120 1.45 -15.62 4.55
CA SER A 120 0.81 -16.55 3.60
C SER A 120 0.32 -15.88 2.31
N SER A 121 0.12 -14.56 2.33
CA SER A 121 -0.34 -13.77 1.19
C SER A 121 0.05 -12.30 1.36
N TYR A 122 0.18 -11.59 0.25
CA TYR A 122 0.36 -10.15 0.20
C TYR A 122 -0.81 -9.50 -0.54
N ASN A 123 -1.30 -8.38 -0.01
CA ASN A 123 -2.37 -7.60 -0.63
C ASN A 123 -1.86 -6.21 -0.96
N ILE A 124 -2.09 -5.78 -2.20
CA ILE A 124 -1.77 -4.43 -2.67
C ILE A 124 -3.06 -3.88 -3.28
N GLY A 125 -3.43 -2.67 -2.88
CA GLY A 125 -4.62 -1.98 -3.38
C GLY A 125 -4.30 -0.52 -3.62
N MET A 126 -4.97 0.07 -4.61
CA MET A 126 -4.90 1.50 -4.89
C MET A 126 -6.32 2.01 -5.09
N GLU A 127 -6.63 3.13 -4.44
CA GLU A 127 -7.92 3.78 -4.50
C GLU A 127 -7.74 5.22 -4.99
N LEU A 128 -8.63 5.66 -5.87
CA LEU A 128 -8.74 7.05 -6.28
C LEU A 128 -9.89 7.67 -5.50
N THR A 129 -9.59 8.72 -4.74
CA THR A 129 -10.59 9.40 -3.89
C THR A 129 -11.34 10.52 -4.61
N ASN A 130 -10.96 10.85 -5.85
CA ASN A 130 -11.54 11.94 -6.64
C ASN A 130 -12.55 11.39 -7.66
N GLU A 131 -13.74 11.97 -7.73
CA GLU A 131 -14.81 11.57 -8.67
C GLU A 131 -14.46 11.85 -10.15
N ASN A 132 -13.52 12.75 -10.41
CA ASN A 132 -13.09 13.13 -11.76
C ASN A 132 -11.93 12.27 -12.29
N SER A 133 -11.48 11.25 -11.55
CA SER A 133 -10.42 10.35 -11.97
C SER A 133 -10.89 8.90 -12.02
N GLN A 134 -10.29 8.12 -12.91
CA GLN A 134 -10.59 6.70 -13.07
C GLN A 134 -9.35 5.93 -13.52
N PHE A 135 -9.28 4.65 -13.13
CA PHE A 135 -8.29 3.74 -13.69
C PHE A 135 -8.73 3.34 -15.10
N TYR A 136 -8.01 3.81 -16.12
CA TYR A 136 -8.31 3.48 -17.51
C TYR A 136 -7.75 2.11 -17.92
N LYS A 137 -6.51 1.82 -17.54
CA LYS A 137 -5.85 0.52 -17.71
C LYS A 137 -5.02 0.20 -16.48
N VAL A 138 -4.97 -1.08 -16.13
CA VAL A 138 -4.22 -1.62 -14.98
C VAL A 138 -3.42 -2.81 -15.48
N SER A 139 -2.28 -3.09 -14.85
CA SER A 139 -1.50 -4.31 -15.09
C SER A 139 -0.82 -4.76 -13.81
N PRO A 140 -0.78 -6.07 -13.50
CA PRO A 140 -1.40 -7.19 -14.23
C PRO A 140 -2.93 -7.25 -14.04
N ILE A 141 -3.66 -7.72 -15.06
CA ILE A 141 -5.14 -7.81 -15.05
C ILE A 141 -5.62 -9.21 -14.64
N ASN A 142 -4.88 -10.24 -15.05
CA ASN A 142 -5.24 -11.64 -14.82
C ASN A 142 -4.43 -12.23 -13.68
N THR A 143 -4.91 -13.36 -13.15
CA THR A 143 -4.11 -14.21 -12.27
C THR A 143 -2.87 -14.70 -13.02
N ILE A 144 -1.69 -14.47 -12.44
CA ILE A 144 -0.41 -14.88 -12.99
C ILE A 144 0.32 -15.69 -11.92
N ASP A 145 0.62 -16.95 -12.23
CA ASP A 145 1.33 -17.86 -11.32
C ASP A 145 2.84 -17.98 -11.64
N THR A 146 3.38 -17.01 -12.38
CA THR A 146 4.81 -16.97 -12.71
C THR A 146 5.62 -16.33 -11.59
N LYS A 147 6.84 -16.84 -11.39
CA LYS A 147 7.78 -16.32 -10.38
C LYS A 147 8.17 -14.86 -10.61
N THR A 148 8.13 -14.41 -11.86
CA THR A 148 8.45 -13.05 -12.26
C THR A 148 7.38 -12.56 -13.22
N ILE A 149 6.85 -11.38 -12.92
CA ILE A 149 5.82 -10.71 -13.71
C ILE A 149 6.47 -9.45 -14.29
N THR A 150 6.27 -9.21 -15.58
CA THR A 150 6.77 -8.02 -16.27
C THR A 150 5.61 -7.43 -17.06
N SER A 151 5.39 -6.14 -16.90
CA SER A 151 4.38 -5.40 -17.65
C SER A 151 4.99 -4.13 -18.20
N SER A 152 4.73 -3.85 -19.47
CA SER A 152 5.11 -2.61 -20.13
C SER A 152 3.88 -1.79 -20.45
N ILE A 153 3.98 -0.48 -20.24
CA ILE A 153 2.96 0.49 -20.60
C ILE A 153 3.58 1.44 -21.62
N GLY A 154 3.03 1.44 -22.84
CA GLY A 154 3.40 2.35 -23.92
C GLY A 154 2.33 3.43 -24.10
N TYR A 155 2.79 4.64 -24.40
CA TYR A 155 1.94 5.79 -24.72
C TYR A 155 2.31 6.34 -26.09
N ASN A 156 1.30 6.61 -26.92
CA ASN A 156 1.46 7.38 -28.16
C ASN A 156 0.77 8.73 -28.02
N ILE A 157 1.38 9.77 -28.60
CA ILE A 157 0.80 11.11 -28.69
C ILE A 157 -0.59 11.01 -29.34
N GLY A 158 -1.58 11.68 -28.75
CA GLY A 158 -2.98 11.55 -29.10
C GLY A 158 -3.78 10.56 -28.24
N GLY A 159 -3.17 9.99 -27.19
CA GLY A 159 -3.89 9.30 -26.12
C GLY A 159 -4.00 7.79 -26.22
N GLU A 160 -3.31 7.15 -27.17
CA GLU A 160 -3.32 5.69 -27.27
C GLU A 160 -2.42 5.06 -26.20
N ILE A 161 -3.00 4.19 -25.36
CA ILE A 161 -2.26 3.45 -24.32
C ILE A 161 -2.21 1.97 -24.69
N LYS A 162 -1.02 1.40 -24.75
CA LYS A 162 -0.79 -0.04 -24.96
C LYS A 162 -0.22 -0.67 -23.69
N VAL A 163 -0.74 -1.83 -23.32
CA VAL A 163 -0.26 -2.61 -22.18
C VAL A 163 0.17 -3.97 -22.70
N SER A 164 1.35 -4.43 -22.33
CA SER A 164 1.87 -5.74 -22.73
C SER A 164 2.49 -6.47 -21.56
N ASP A 165 2.33 -7.80 -21.52
CA ASP A 165 2.92 -8.69 -20.52
C ASP A 165 4.37 -9.09 -20.85
N LYS A 166 5.01 -8.32 -21.75
CA LYS A 166 6.38 -8.51 -22.18
C LYS A 166 7.11 -7.18 -22.01
N ALA A 167 8.43 -7.23 -21.80
CA ALA A 167 9.27 -6.05 -21.93
C ALA A 167 9.22 -5.60 -23.40
N ASP A 168 8.48 -4.54 -23.71
CA ASP A 168 8.35 -4.07 -25.09
C ASP A 168 9.53 -3.13 -25.42
N GLY A 169 10.20 -3.40 -26.54
CA GLY A 169 11.40 -2.69 -26.99
C GLY A 169 11.13 -1.62 -28.04
N GLY A 170 9.87 -1.31 -28.35
CA GLY A 170 9.50 -0.54 -29.55
C GLY A 170 8.66 0.73 -29.36
N GLY A 171 8.30 1.10 -28.13
CA GLY A 171 7.66 2.39 -27.82
C GLY A 171 8.52 3.17 -26.84
N VAL A 172 8.38 4.50 -26.78
CA VAL A 172 9.06 5.33 -25.77
C VAL A 172 8.69 4.77 -24.40
N ALA A 173 9.62 4.01 -23.83
CA ALA A 173 9.44 3.42 -22.52
C ALA A 173 9.39 4.58 -21.54
N LEU A 174 8.27 4.70 -20.84
CA LEU A 174 8.15 5.56 -19.65
C LEU A 174 9.00 4.91 -18.55
N LYS A 175 10.32 5.09 -18.66
CA LYS A 175 11.30 4.69 -17.66
C LYS A 175 11.18 5.56 -16.43
#